data_AF-H0G726-F1
#
_entry.id   AF-H0G726-F1
#
_cell.length_a   1.000
_cell.length_b   1.000
_cell.length_c   1.000
_cell.angle_alpha   90.00
_cell.angle_beta   90.00
_cell.angle_gamma   90.00
#
_symmetry.space_group_name_H-M   'P 1'
#
loop_
_entity.id
_entity.type
_entity.pdbx_description
1 polymer ?
#
loop_
_entity_poly.entity_id
_entity_poly.type
_entity_poly.pdbx_seq_one_letter_code
_entity_poly.pdbx_strand_id
1 'polypeptide(L)'
;MSVATFFDEMSYGPAPEADTEARAWLARHEGKLGHFINGTFVGSASGKSFDTFEPATGKLLAKIAHGGRDDVNAAVAAARKAQGP
;
A
#
# COMPACT_ATOMS: atom_id res chain seq x y z
N MET A 1 -13.01 23.30 -24.15
CA MET A 1 -12.69 23.03 -22.73
C MET A 1 -11.20 22.81 -22.62
N SER A 2 -10.52 23.52 -21.72
CA SER A 2 -9.08 23.38 -21.49
C SER A 2 -8.83 22.68 -20.15
N VAL A 3 -7.65 22.08 -20.00
CA VAL A 3 -7.21 21.46 -18.74
C VAL A 3 -7.24 22.46 -17.58
N ALA A 4 -6.98 23.74 -17.84
CA ALA A 4 -7.02 24.80 -16.84
C ALA A 4 -8.39 24.96 -16.17
N THR A 5 -9.49 24.80 -16.92
CA THR A 5 -10.86 24.91 -16.37
C THR A 5 -11.15 23.85 -15.31
N PHE A 6 -10.62 22.62 -15.45
CA PHE A 6 -10.77 21.59 -14.42
C PHE A 6 -10.02 21.90 -13.13
N PHE A 7 -8.89 22.61 -13.21
CA PHE A 7 -8.14 23.06 -12.05
C PHE A 7 -8.83 24.22 -11.31
N ASP A 8 -9.50 25.12 -12.04
CA ASP A 8 -10.23 26.25 -11.45
C ASP A 8 -11.56 25.81 -10.81
N GLU A 9 -12.33 24.94 -11.47
CA GLU A 9 -13.63 24.53 -10.95
C GLU A 9 -13.53 23.43 -9.88
N MET A 10 -12.40 22.71 -9.83
CA MET A 10 -12.24 21.48 -9.05
C MET A 10 -13.40 20.49 -9.27
N SER A 11 -14.04 20.55 -10.44
CA SER A 11 -15.21 19.73 -10.78
C SER A 11 -14.83 18.26 -10.68
N TYR A 12 -15.42 17.57 -9.69
CA TYR A 12 -15.22 16.14 -9.52
C TYR A 12 -15.73 15.43 -10.77
N GLY A 13 -14.82 14.78 -11.51
CA GLY A 13 -15.21 13.96 -12.64
C GLY A 13 -16.07 12.78 -12.18
N PRO A 14 -16.72 12.06 -13.10
CA PRO A 14 -17.30 10.77 -12.78
C PRO A 14 -16.16 9.81 -12.40
N ALA A 15 -15.75 9.84 -11.13
CA ALA A 15 -14.94 8.78 -10.56
C ALA A 15 -15.87 7.57 -10.50
N PRO A 16 -15.56 6.46 -11.16
CA PRO A 16 -16.18 5.21 -10.76
C PRO A 16 -15.71 4.96 -9.33
N GLU A 17 -16.49 5.40 -8.34
CA GLU A 17 -16.26 5.22 -6.90
C GLU A 17 -16.32 3.73 -6.48
N ALA A 18 -16.15 2.82 -7.43
CA ALA A 18 -16.15 1.40 -7.22
C ALA A 18 -14.79 0.95 -6.67
N ASP A 19 -14.82 0.37 -5.48
CA ASP A 19 -13.65 -0.23 -4.84
C ASP A 19 -13.26 -1.61 -5.42
N THR A 20 -13.87 -2.00 -6.54
CA THR A 20 -13.75 -3.35 -7.12
C THR A 20 -12.30 -3.73 -7.41
N GLU A 21 -11.51 -2.84 -8.02
CA GLU A 21 -10.10 -3.11 -8.31
C GLU A 21 -9.25 -3.20 -7.03
N ALA A 22 -9.56 -2.37 -6.03
CA ALA A 22 -8.88 -2.42 -4.74
C ALA A 22 -9.18 -3.75 -4.01
N ARG A 23 -10.45 -4.19 -4.01
CA ARG A 23 -10.85 -5.49 -3.43
C ARG A 23 -10.22 -6.65 -4.19
N ALA A 24 -10.14 -6.60 -5.52
CA ALA A 24 -9.47 -7.60 -6.33
C ALA A 24 -7.96 -7.66 -6.03
N TRP A 25 -7.31 -6.50 -5.85
CA TRP A 25 -5.90 -6.44 -5.45
C TRP A 25 -5.67 -7.05 -4.06
N LEU A 26 -6.51 -6.73 -3.08
CA LEU A 26 -6.43 -7.33 -1.74
C LEU A 26 -6.60 -8.85 -1.79
N ALA A 27 -7.55 -9.35 -2.58
CA ALA A 27 -7.78 -10.78 -2.75
C ALA A 27 -6.59 -11.51 -3.39
N ARG A 28 -5.93 -10.91 -4.40
CA ARG A 28 -4.71 -11.44 -5.02
C ARG A 28 -3.54 -11.58 -4.03
N HIS A 29 -3.56 -10.83 -2.94
CA HIS A 29 -2.56 -10.87 -1.87
C HIS A 29 -3.07 -11.60 -0.61
N GLU A 30 -4.18 -12.35 -0.70
CA GLU A 30 -4.80 -13.07 0.41
C GLU A 30 -5.14 -12.17 1.63
N GLY A 31 -5.36 -10.87 1.40
CA GLY A 31 -5.54 -9.90 2.48
C GLY A 31 -4.32 -9.74 3.39
N LYS A 32 -3.13 -10.16 2.97
CA LYS A 32 -1.87 -10.02 3.71
C LYS A 32 -0.93 -9.10 2.96
N LEU A 33 -0.49 -8.03 3.59
CA LEU A 33 0.41 -7.05 2.97
C LEU A 33 1.75 -7.01 3.71
N GLY A 34 2.82 -7.30 2.96
CA GLY A 34 4.20 -7.24 3.42
C GLY A 34 4.89 -5.93 3.07
N HIS A 35 6.12 -5.78 3.54
CA HIS A 35 7.02 -4.71 3.10
C HIS A 35 7.52 -4.99 1.68
N PHE A 36 7.77 -3.96 0.88
CA PHE A 36 8.45 -4.12 -0.41
C PHE A 36 9.92 -3.74 -0.25
N ILE A 37 10.81 -4.73 -0.16
CA ILE A 37 12.23 -4.54 0.11
C ILE A 37 13.02 -5.28 -0.97
N ASN A 38 14.01 -4.59 -1.54
CA ASN A 38 14.90 -5.13 -2.57
C ASN A 38 14.16 -5.76 -3.78
N GLY A 39 13.08 -5.10 -4.24
CA GLY A 39 12.32 -5.52 -5.41
C GLY A 39 11.30 -6.63 -5.17
N THR A 40 11.06 -7.02 -3.91
CA THR A 40 10.16 -8.13 -3.56
C THR A 40 9.29 -7.79 -2.35
N PHE A 41 8.09 -8.38 -2.29
CA PHE A 41 7.26 -8.33 -1.09
C PHE A 41 7.74 -9.36 -0.06
N VAL A 42 7.96 -8.91 1.17
CA VAL A 42 8.45 -9.71 2.30
C VAL A 42 7.60 -9.47 3.55
N GLY A 43 7.44 -10.49 4.40
CA GLY A 43 6.86 -10.30 5.73
C GLY A 43 7.76 -9.49 6.66
N SER A 44 7.28 -9.14 7.85
CA SER A 44 8.18 -8.59 8.89
C SER A 44 9.18 -9.65 9.34
N ALA A 45 10.42 -9.23 9.57
CA ALA A 45 11.48 -10.03 10.17
C ALA A 45 11.06 -10.65 11.52
N SER A 46 10.19 -9.99 12.26
CA SER A 46 9.66 -10.49 13.54
C SER A 46 8.49 -11.46 13.39
N GLY A 47 7.94 -11.62 12.18
CA GLY A 47 6.69 -12.34 11.91
C GLY A 47 5.42 -11.64 12.42
N LYS A 48 5.54 -10.50 13.11
CA LYS A 48 4.40 -9.76 13.65
C LYS A 48 3.60 -9.08 12.53
N SER A 49 2.30 -8.99 12.78
CA SER A 49 1.36 -8.29 11.90
C SER A 49 0.20 -7.73 12.72
N PHE A 50 -0.53 -6.78 12.15
CA PHE A 50 -1.71 -6.18 12.76
C PHE A 50 -2.86 -6.08 11.75
N ASP A 51 -4.08 -6.10 12.26
CA ASP A 51 -5.29 -6.04 11.46
C ASP A 51 -5.67 -4.59 11.16
N THR A 52 -6.13 -4.35 9.94
CA THR A 52 -6.74 -3.08 9.53
C THR A 52 -8.20 -3.28 9.18
N PHE A 53 -9.00 -2.26 9.42
CA PHE A 53 -10.45 -2.33 9.29
C PHE A 53 -10.96 -1.29 8.30
N GLU A 54 -11.98 -1.64 7.54
CA GLU A 54 -12.68 -0.75 6.62
C GLU A 54 -13.42 0.32 7.42
N PRO A 55 -13.11 1.62 7.26
CA PRO A 55 -13.71 2.67 8.08
C PRO A 55 -15.24 2.78 7.93
N ALA A 56 -15.78 2.44 6.76
CA ALA A 56 -17.21 2.54 6.47
C ALA A 56 -18.04 1.43 7.11
N THR A 57 -17.45 0.25 7.36
CA THR A 57 -18.19 -0.94 7.79
C THR A 57 -17.67 -1.56 9.10
N GLY A 58 -16.45 -1.20 9.51
CA GLY A 58 -15.74 -1.84 10.62
C GLY A 58 -15.25 -3.26 10.33
N LYS A 59 -15.45 -3.79 9.12
CA LYS A 59 -15.03 -5.15 8.77
C LYS A 59 -13.51 -5.22 8.60
N LEU A 60 -12.93 -6.39 8.87
CA LEU A 60 -11.51 -6.64 8.58
C LEU A 60 -11.23 -6.40 7.09
N LEU A 61 -10.25 -5.56 6.81
CA LEU A 61 -9.83 -5.20 5.46
C LEU A 61 -8.59 -6.00 5.04
N ALA A 62 -7.54 -5.99 5.87
CA ALA A 62 -6.29 -6.69 5.61
C ALA A 62 -5.48 -6.89 6.89
N LYS A 63 -4.44 -7.72 6.80
CA LYS A 63 -3.41 -7.91 7.82
C LYS A 63 -2.07 -7.38 7.29
N ILE A 64 -1.46 -6.46 8.01
CA ILE A 64 -0.26 -5.73 7.58
C ILE A 64 0.95 -6.19 8.40
N ALA A 65 2.09 -6.42 7.74
CA ALA A 65 3.35 -6.69 8.41
C ALA A 65 3.73 -5.55 9.37
N HIS A 66 4.02 -5.89 10.63
CA HIS A 66 4.42 -4.91 11.63
C HIS A 66 5.93 -4.70 11.56
N GLY A 67 6.35 -3.68 10.82
CA GLY A 67 7.76 -3.37 10.63
C GLY A 67 8.51 -3.11 11.94
N GLY A 68 9.69 -3.69 12.06
CA GLY A 68 10.62 -3.48 13.15
C GLY A 68 11.96 -2.92 12.68
N ARG A 69 12.92 -2.82 13.62
CA ARG A 69 14.27 -2.32 13.35
C ARG A 69 14.97 -3.09 12.22
N ASP A 70 14.81 -4.40 12.19
CA ASP A 70 15.51 -5.26 11.21
C ASP A 70 14.92 -5.10 9.80
N ASP A 71 13.60 -4.92 9.69
CA ASP A 71 12.93 -4.57 8.43
C ASP A 71 13.45 -3.24 7.87
N VAL A 72 13.58 -2.24 8.75
CA VAL A 72 14.12 -0.92 8.38
C VAL A 72 15.58 -1.03 7.93
N ASN A 73 16.41 -1.77 8.67
CA ASN A 73 17.81 -1.98 8.31
C ASN A 73 17.95 -2.65 6.94
N ALA A 74 17.14 -3.67 6.65
CA ALA A 74 17.12 -4.33 5.34
C ALA A 74 16.67 -3.38 4.21
N ALA A 75 15.64 -2.56 4.45
CA ALA A 75 15.18 -1.56 3.50
C ALA A 75 16.25 -0.51 3.19
N VAL A 76 16.92 0.01 4.23
CA VAL A 76 18.00 0.99 4.08
C VAL A 76 19.19 0.39 3.33
N ALA A 77 19.61 -0.84 3.67
CA ALA A 77 20.70 -1.52 2.98
C ALA A 77 20.39 -1.74 1.49
N ALA A 78 19.16 -2.15 1.17
CA ALA A 78 18.71 -2.32 -0.22
C ALA A 78 18.72 -0.98 -0.97
N ALA A 79 18.20 0.08 -0.35
CA ALA A 79 18.23 1.43 -0.94
C ALA A 79 19.65 1.93 -1.19
N ARG A 80 20.58 1.74 -0.23
CA ARG A 80 21.99 2.10 -0.39
C ARG A 80 22.65 1.37 -1.55
N LYS A 81 22.37 0.07 -1.71
CA LYS A 81 22.88 -0.71 -2.85
C LYS A 81 22.31 -0.22 -4.19
N ALA A 82 21.07 0.24 -4.21
CA ALA A 82 20.40 0.72 -5.42
C ALA A 82 20.81 2.15 -5.85
N GLN A 83 21.44 2.93 -4.96
CA GLN A 83 21.84 4.31 -5.27
C GLN A 83 22.90 4.42 -6.39
N GLY A 84 23.53 3.31 -6.79
CA GLY A 84 24.66 3.35 -7.73
C GLY A 84 25.90 4.01 -7.10
N PRO A 85 27.04 4.08 -7.83
CA PRO A 85 28.16 4.94 -7.44
C PRO A 85 27.80 6.42 -7.46
#